data_AF-A0A7Z8YML3-F1
#
_entry.id   AF-A0A7Z8YML3-F1
#
_cell.length_a   1.000
_cell.length_b   1.000
_cell.length_c   1.000
_cell.angle_alpha   90.00
_cell.angle_beta   90.00
_cell.angle_gamma   90.00
#
_symmetry.space_group_name_H-M   'P 1'
#
loop_
_entity.id
_entity.type
_entity.pdbx_description
1 polymer ?
#
loop_
_entity_poly.entity_id
_entity_poly.type
_entity_poly.pdbx_seq_one_letter_code
_entity_poly.pdbx_strand_id
1 'polypeptide(L)'
;MKKILITAMTLFVGLIFGQESPIGFNQLPKNAQSFVNKYFGKGVVSTVIRDKEVSKIDYKVIMKDGTKITFDGRGNWDDVETKGYSVPAALIPISIRNYVAQHYKGIQIVGIDKESYKYKIELSNGMDLEFNKQGKFIKIGD
;
A
#
# COMPACT_ATOMS: atom_id res chain seq x y z
N MET A 1 -55.98 33.14 0.83
CA MET A 1 -54.84 32.85 -0.06
C MET A 1 -53.57 33.41 0.59
N LYS A 2 -52.79 32.57 1.29
CA LYS A 2 -51.50 32.95 1.89
C LYS A 2 -50.39 32.23 1.12
N LYS A 3 -49.41 33.01 0.65
CA LYS A 3 -48.34 32.62 -0.27
C LYS A 3 -47.44 31.58 0.41
N ILE A 4 -47.25 30.41 -0.23
CA ILE A 4 -46.29 29.40 0.20
C ILE A 4 -44.92 29.83 -0.34
N LEU A 5 -43.99 30.19 0.56
CA LEU A 5 -42.58 30.33 0.22
C LEU A 5 -42.01 28.93 -0.03
N ILE A 6 -41.54 28.69 -1.24
CA ILE A 6 -40.73 27.51 -1.58
C ILE A 6 -39.31 27.81 -1.14
N THR A 7 -38.89 27.24 -0.01
CA THR A 7 -37.49 27.23 0.40
C THR A 7 -36.75 26.23 -0.49
N ALA A 8 -35.97 26.73 -1.44
CA ALA A 8 -35.05 25.93 -2.23
C ALA A 8 -33.89 25.48 -1.32
N MET A 9 -33.98 24.28 -0.76
CA MET A 9 -32.88 23.63 -0.06
C MET A 9 -31.92 23.08 -1.12
N THR A 10 -30.92 23.88 -1.50
CA THR A 10 -29.80 23.39 -2.32
C THR A 10 -28.96 22.49 -1.43
N LEU A 11 -29.14 21.17 -1.54
CA LEU A 11 -28.17 20.22 -1.00
C LEU A 11 -26.88 20.36 -1.80
N PHE A 12 -25.90 21.06 -1.22
CA PHE A 12 -24.51 20.94 -1.64
C PHE A 12 -24.03 19.55 -1.19
N VAL A 13 -24.22 18.53 -2.02
CA VAL A 13 -23.54 17.26 -1.84
C VAL A 13 -22.07 17.52 -2.18
N GLY A 14 -21.29 17.86 -1.16
CA GLY A 14 -19.84 17.93 -1.26
C GLY A 14 -19.32 16.55 -1.66
N LEU A 15 -18.96 16.42 -2.93
CA LEU A 15 -18.29 15.24 -3.45
C LEU A 15 -16.97 15.07 -2.68
N ILE A 16 -16.84 13.96 -1.95
CA ILE A 16 -15.60 13.54 -1.33
C ILE A 16 -14.69 13.09 -2.48
N PHE A 17 -13.97 14.02 -3.10
CA PHE A 17 -13.00 13.72 -4.14
C PHE A 17 -11.62 13.55 -3.53
N GLY A 18 -11.02 12.37 -3.73
CA GLY A 18 -9.58 12.18 -3.55
C GLY A 18 -8.80 12.98 -4.59
N GLN A 19 -7.66 13.55 -4.19
CA GLN A 19 -6.76 14.30 -5.06
C GLN A 19 -5.41 13.60 -5.14
N GLU A 20 -5.12 13.00 -6.29
CA GLU A 20 -3.78 12.51 -6.61
C GLU A 20 -2.93 13.63 -7.21
N SER A 21 -1.67 13.73 -6.79
CA SER A 21 -0.74 14.73 -7.31
C SER A 21 0.69 14.19 -7.36
N PRO A 22 1.40 14.32 -8.48
CA PRO A 22 2.82 13.98 -8.53
C PRO A 22 3.61 14.93 -7.64
N ILE A 23 4.56 14.39 -6.89
CA ILE A 23 5.45 15.14 -5.99
C ILE A 23 6.91 14.71 -6.19
N GLY A 24 7.85 15.51 -5.72
CA GLY A 24 9.25 15.13 -5.64
C GLY A 24 9.51 14.10 -4.53
N PHE A 25 10.49 13.22 -4.73
CA PHE A 25 10.91 12.24 -3.71
C PHE A 25 11.31 12.89 -2.38
N ASN A 26 11.88 14.09 -2.43
CA ASN A 26 12.26 14.86 -1.25
C ASN A 26 11.06 15.38 -0.44
N GLN A 27 9.85 15.36 -1.01
CA GLN A 27 8.59 15.76 -0.36
C GLN A 27 7.90 14.60 0.36
N LEU A 28 8.42 13.37 0.27
CA LEU A 28 7.99 12.25 1.11
C LEU A 28 8.34 12.50 2.58
N PRO A 29 7.62 11.89 3.53
CA PRO A 29 8.07 11.80 4.92
C PRO A 29 9.48 11.17 5.03
N LYS A 30 10.27 11.58 6.03
CA LYS A 30 11.69 11.20 6.13
C LYS A 30 11.91 9.69 6.32
N ASN A 31 11.05 9.04 7.08
CA ASN A 31 11.05 7.57 7.22
C ASN A 31 10.76 6.85 5.90
N ALA A 32 9.82 7.33 5.07
CA ALA A 32 9.58 6.78 3.74
C ALA A 32 10.80 6.95 2.82
N GLN A 33 11.45 8.11 2.84
CA GLN A 33 12.71 8.32 2.11
C GLN A 33 13.79 7.33 2.55
N SER A 34 13.98 7.16 3.87
CA SER A 34 14.95 6.21 4.42
C SER A 34 14.62 4.76 4.07
N PHE A 35 13.34 4.39 4.09
CA PHE A 35 12.87 3.06 3.71
C PHE A 35 13.22 2.75 2.25
N VAL A 36 12.85 3.63 1.32
CA VAL A 36 13.14 3.46 -0.11
C VAL A 36 14.64 3.33 -0.34
N ASN A 37 15.44 4.22 0.26
CA ASN A 37 16.90 4.16 0.14
C ASN A 37 17.48 2.84 0.66
N LYS A 38 16.99 2.34 1.79
CA LYS A 38 17.53 1.15 2.45
C LYS A 38 17.22 -0.14 1.71
N TYR A 39 15.99 -0.30 1.21
CA TYR A 39 15.53 -1.59 0.69
C TYR A 39 15.51 -1.70 -0.84
N PHE A 40 15.47 -0.57 -1.55
CA PHE A 40 15.33 -0.55 -3.02
C PHE A 40 16.34 0.38 -3.71
N GLY A 41 16.85 1.39 -3.01
CA GLY A 41 17.75 2.40 -3.55
C GLY A 41 17.00 3.53 -4.28
N LYS A 42 17.39 4.78 -4.06
CA LYS A 42 16.71 5.94 -4.67
C LYS A 42 16.91 6.06 -6.19
N GLY A 43 17.99 5.53 -6.75
CA GLY A 43 18.32 5.65 -8.18
C GLY A 43 17.28 5.03 -9.14
N VAL A 44 16.40 4.18 -8.59
CA VAL A 44 15.34 3.50 -9.33
C VAL A 44 13.95 4.11 -9.14
N VAL A 45 13.80 5.21 -8.40
CA VAL A 45 12.48 5.88 -8.31
C VAL A 45 12.11 6.49 -9.67
N SER A 46 10.90 6.18 -10.15
CA SER A 46 10.32 6.76 -11.36
C SER A 46 9.35 7.88 -11.00
N THR A 47 8.36 7.58 -10.17
CA THR A 47 7.25 8.49 -9.87
C THR A 47 6.92 8.43 -8.40
N VAL A 48 6.56 9.58 -7.81
CA VAL A 48 5.98 9.65 -6.48
C VAL A 48 4.65 10.39 -6.56
N ILE A 49 3.61 9.79 -6.02
CA ILE A 49 2.24 10.33 -6.02
C ILE A 49 1.83 10.55 -4.56
N ARG A 50 1.34 11.74 -4.25
CA ARG A 50 0.57 11.99 -3.03
C ARG A 50 -0.90 11.79 -3.37
N ASP A 51 -1.55 10.90 -2.64
CA ASP A 51 -2.97 10.64 -2.72
C ASP A 51 -3.63 11.23 -1.47
N LYS A 52 -4.46 12.27 -1.64
CA LYS A 52 -5.10 12.97 -0.53
C LYS A 52 -6.60 12.76 -0.58
N GLU A 53 -7.11 12.04 0.39
CA GLU A 53 -8.54 11.93 0.67
C GLU A 53 -8.95 12.91 1.78
N VAL A 54 -10.25 12.96 2.11
CA VAL A 54 -10.77 13.85 3.16
C VAL A 54 -10.19 13.50 4.54
N SER A 55 -9.96 12.22 4.82
CA SER A 55 -9.49 11.72 6.13
C SER A 55 -8.10 11.07 6.11
N LYS A 56 -7.55 10.81 4.92
CA LYS A 56 -6.29 10.06 4.74
C LYS A 56 -5.38 10.76 3.74
N ILE A 57 -4.08 10.63 3.96
CA ILE A 57 -3.06 10.91 2.95
C ILE A 57 -2.25 9.64 2.81
N ASP A 58 -2.04 9.21 1.59
CA ASP A 58 -1.11 8.15 1.23
C ASP A 58 -0.05 8.68 0.26
N TYR A 59 1.08 7.99 0.23
CA TYR A 59 2.14 8.23 -0.72
C TYR A 59 2.43 6.94 -1.47
N LYS A 60 2.34 6.97 -2.79
CA LYS A 60 2.68 5.85 -3.67
C LYS A 60 4.01 6.15 -4.35
N VAL A 61 5.00 5.29 -4.18
CA VAL A 61 6.30 5.34 -4.87
C VAL A 61 6.32 4.24 -5.92
N ILE A 62 6.52 4.63 -7.18
CA ILE A 62 6.64 3.71 -8.31
C ILE A 62 8.09 3.75 -8.80
N MET A 63 8.70 2.58 -8.87
CA MET A 63 10.07 2.37 -9.32
C MET A 63 10.13 2.10 -10.82
N LYS A 64 11.31 2.25 -11.42
CA LYS A 64 11.58 2.01 -12.84
C LYS A 64 11.40 0.53 -13.24
N ASP A 65 11.62 -0.38 -12.32
CA ASP A 65 11.39 -1.82 -12.50
C ASP A 65 9.90 -2.21 -12.31
N GLY A 66 9.05 -1.24 -11.99
CA GLY A 66 7.62 -1.45 -11.78
C GLY A 66 7.23 -1.81 -10.35
N THR A 67 8.18 -1.87 -9.42
CA THR A 67 7.91 -2.02 -7.98
C THR A 67 7.10 -0.83 -7.46
N LYS A 68 6.07 -1.10 -6.67
CA LYS A 68 5.22 -0.12 -6.02
C LYS A 68 5.34 -0.24 -4.51
N ILE A 69 5.40 0.90 -3.84
CA ILE A 69 5.44 0.98 -2.38
C ILE A 69 4.44 2.04 -1.96
N THR A 70 3.51 1.66 -1.08
CA THR A 70 2.56 2.59 -0.48
C THR A 70 3.00 2.91 0.95
N PHE A 71 2.80 4.16 1.33
CA PHE A 71 3.05 4.65 2.68
C PHE A 71 1.86 5.44 3.18
N ASP A 72 1.58 5.34 4.47
CA ASP A 72 0.65 6.23 5.15
C ASP A 72 1.15 7.69 5.17
N GLY A 73 0.29 8.60 5.60
CA GLY A 73 0.61 10.03 5.70
C GLY A 73 1.80 10.37 6.61
N ARG A 74 2.22 9.43 7.47
CA ARG A 74 3.39 9.55 8.35
C ARG A 74 4.63 8.90 7.75
N GLY A 75 4.53 8.24 6.60
CA GLY A 75 5.61 7.56 5.89
C GLY A 75 5.92 6.15 6.37
N ASN A 76 5.01 5.52 7.12
CA ASN A 76 5.12 4.10 7.43
C ASN A 76 4.58 3.33 6.23
N TRP A 77 5.32 2.33 5.76
CA TRP A 77 4.85 1.51 4.66
C TRP A 77 3.72 0.59 5.11
N ASP A 78 2.69 0.51 4.29
CA ASP A 78 1.59 -0.45 4.41
C ASP A 78 1.70 -1.53 3.34
N ASP A 79 1.99 -1.17 2.09
CA ASP A 79 2.06 -2.12 0.97
C ASP A 79 3.38 -2.05 0.17
N VAL A 80 3.86 -3.22 -0.27
CA VAL A 80 5.02 -3.39 -1.15
C VAL A 80 4.71 -4.47 -2.18
N GLU A 81 4.66 -4.08 -3.46
CA GLU A 81 4.46 -4.97 -4.61
C GLU A 81 5.71 -4.89 -5.52
N THR A 82 6.34 -6.02 -5.79
CA THR A 82 7.52 -6.14 -6.66
C THR A 82 7.18 -6.84 -7.96
N LYS A 83 7.84 -6.46 -9.06
CA LYS A 83 7.61 -7.10 -10.37
C LYS A 83 8.77 -8.00 -10.76
N GLY A 84 8.52 -9.31 -10.79
CA GLY A 84 9.47 -10.31 -11.30
C GLY A 84 10.63 -10.66 -10.37
N TYR A 85 10.56 -10.24 -9.11
CA TYR A 85 11.51 -10.64 -8.07
C TYR A 85 10.82 -10.70 -6.70
N SER A 86 11.51 -11.20 -5.68
CA SER A 86 10.93 -11.29 -4.33
C SER A 86 11.01 -9.98 -3.57
N VAL A 87 9.97 -9.68 -2.79
CA VAL A 87 10.00 -8.64 -1.76
C VAL A 87 11.23 -8.86 -0.85
N PRO A 88 11.99 -7.80 -0.51
CA PRO A 88 13.14 -7.93 0.38
C PRO A 88 12.78 -8.69 1.67
N ALA A 89 13.47 -9.81 1.93
CA ALA A 89 13.11 -10.72 3.00
C ALA A 89 13.06 -10.05 4.39
N ALA A 90 13.80 -8.97 4.61
CA ALA A 90 13.79 -8.18 5.84
C ALA A 90 12.43 -7.49 6.13
N LEU A 91 11.56 -7.34 5.14
CA LEU A 91 10.24 -6.73 5.27
C LEU A 91 9.17 -7.74 5.71
N ILE A 92 9.43 -9.03 5.53
CA ILE A 92 8.46 -10.10 5.73
C ILE A 92 8.71 -10.76 7.11
N PRO A 93 7.68 -10.87 7.97
CA PRO A 93 7.79 -11.61 9.22
C PRO A 93 8.34 -13.03 9.03
N ILE A 94 9.23 -13.46 9.95
CA ILE A 94 9.93 -14.74 9.84
C ILE A 94 8.95 -15.92 9.76
N SER A 95 7.88 -15.90 10.57
CA SER A 95 6.83 -16.94 10.57
C SER A 95 6.16 -17.10 9.20
N ILE A 96 5.87 -15.99 8.52
CA ILE A 96 5.28 -15.97 7.18
C ILE A 96 6.26 -16.54 6.15
N ARG A 97 7.53 -16.09 6.16
CA ARG A 97 8.55 -16.61 5.24
C ARG A 97 8.70 -18.13 5.37
N ASN A 98 8.74 -18.62 6.61
CA ASN A 98 8.87 -20.05 6.88
C ASN A 98 7.65 -20.83 6.40
N TYR A 99 6.44 -20.30 6.62
CA TYR A 99 5.20 -20.90 6.12
C TYR A 99 5.21 -21.02 4.59
N VAL A 100 5.54 -19.92 3.88
CA VAL A 100 5.58 -19.94 2.42
C VAL A 100 6.65 -20.92 1.90
N ALA A 101 7.85 -20.93 2.49
CA ALA A 101 8.90 -21.86 2.09
C ALA A 101 8.52 -23.34 2.29
N GLN A 102 7.75 -23.65 3.34
CA GLN A 102 7.31 -25.01 3.64
C GLN A 102 6.18 -25.49 2.72
N HIS A 103 5.20 -24.62 2.46
CA HIS A 103 3.94 -24.99 1.78
C HIS A 103 3.95 -24.67 0.28
N TYR A 104 4.75 -23.71 -0.17
CA TYR A 104 4.78 -23.21 -1.54
C TYR A 104 6.22 -23.19 -2.07
N LYS A 105 6.83 -24.38 -2.14
CA LYS A 105 8.23 -24.55 -2.54
C LYS A 105 8.52 -23.95 -3.92
N GLY A 106 9.56 -23.12 -4.00
CA GLY A 106 9.99 -22.48 -5.24
C GLY A 106 9.13 -21.28 -5.68
N ILE A 107 8.07 -20.94 -4.94
CA ILE A 107 7.22 -19.78 -5.21
C ILE A 107 7.75 -18.56 -4.44
N GLN A 108 7.85 -17.42 -5.12
CA GLN A 108 8.36 -16.19 -4.54
C GLN A 108 7.24 -15.40 -3.87
N ILE A 109 7.56 -14.66 -2.81
CA ILE A 109 6.68 -13.63 -2.25
C ILE A 109 6.93 -12.35 -3.03
N VAL A 110 5.95 -11.91 -3.81
CA VAL A 110 6.06 -10.73 -4.70
C VAL A 110 5.30 -9.52 -4.16
N GLY A 111 4.38 -9.73 -3.21
CA GLY A 111 3.65 -8.65 -2.54
C GLY A 111 3.48 -8.88 -1.04
N ILE A 112 3.42 -7.79 -0.27
CA ILE A 112 3.04 -7.79 1.14
C ILE A 112 2.27 -6.52 1.49
N ASP A 113 1.05 -6.70 1.98
CA ASP A 113 0.20 -5.65 2.52
C ASP A 113 0.02 -5.84 4.04
N LYS A 114 0.29 -4.76 4.80
CA LYS A 114 0.12 -4.65 6.24
C LYS A 114 -1.16 -3.92 6.57
N GLU A 115 -2.18 -4.70 6.86
CA GLU A 115 -3.43 -4.16 7.38
C GLU A 115 -3.43 -4.06 8.91
N SER A 116 -4.45 -3.37 9.42
CA SER A 116 -4.64 -3.17 10.87
C SER A 116 -4.81 -4.46 11.67
N TYR A 117 -5.11 -5.61 11.04
CA TYR A 117 -5.32 -6.89 11.76
C TYR A 117 -4.69 -8.11 11.08
N LYS A 118 -4.10 -7.94 9.90
CA LYS A 118 -3.56 -9.05 9.11
C LYS A 118 -2.41 -8.60 8.22
N TYR A 119 -1.71 -9.59 7.68
CA TYR A 119 -0.87 -9.45 6.51
C TYR A 119 -1.55 -10.16 5.36
N LYS A 120 -1.53 -9.56 4.17
CA LYS A 120 -1.78 -10.26 2.92
C LYS A 120 -0.45 -10.45 2.20
N ILE A 121 -0.26 -11.62 1.63
CA ILE A 121 0.98 -12.02 0.96
C ILE A 121 0.63 -12.50 -0.43
N GLU A 122 1.11 -11.79 -1.43
CA GLU A 122 0.95 -12.17 -2.83
C GLU A 122 2.14 -13.04 -3.25
N LEU A 123 1.84 -14.17 -3.87
CA LEU A 123 2.80 -15.12 -4.39
C LEU A 123 2.99 -14.95 -5.90
N SER A 124 4.16 -15.29 -6.41
CA SER A 124 4.51 -15.13 -7.84
C SER A 124 3.67 -15.98 -8.80
N ASN A 125 2.88 -16.92 -8.28
CA ASN A 125 1.91 -17.70 -9.05
C ASN A 125 0.49 -17.11 -9.01
N GLY A 126 0.31 -15.90 -8.48
CA GLY A 126 -0.95 -15.18 -8.40
C GLY A 126 -1.86 -15.57 -7.23
N MET A 127 -1.37 -16.36 -6.27
CA MET A 127 -2.14 -16.67 -5.06
C MET A 127 -1.90 -15.63 -3.98
N ASP A 128 -2.97 -15.24 -3.31
CA ASP A 128 -2.91 -14.44 -2.10
C ASP A 128 -3.08 -15.30 -0.85
N LEU A 129 -2.33 -14.99 0.19
CA LEU A 129 -2.41 -15.67 1.48
C LEU A 129 -2.63 -14.64 2.59
N GLU A 130 -3.59 -14.90 3.47
CA GLU A 130 -3.85 -14.06 4.63
C GLU A 130 -3.26 -14.67 5.90
N PHE A 131 -2.59 -13.83 6.68
CA PHE A 131 -2.01 -14.17 7.98
C PHE A 131 -2.49 -13.19 9.04
N ASN A 132 -2.67 -13.64 10.28
CA ASN A 132 -2.97 -12.72 11.38
C ASN A 132 -1.74 -11.86 11.75
N LYS A 133 -1.90 -10.90 12.66
CA LYS A 133 -0.79 -10.04 13.13
C LYS A 133 0.41 -10.79 13.73
N GLN A 134 0.23 -12.01 14.22
CA GLN A 134 1.30 -12.86 14.72
C GLN A 134 2.00 -13.66 13.59
N GLY A 135 1.55 -13.51 12.35
CA GLY A 135 2.06 -14.24 11.18
C GLY A 135 1.62 -15.70 11.13
N LYS A 136 0.50 -16.04 11.77
CA LYS A 136 -0.14 -17.35 11.63
C LYS A 136 -1.10 -17.32 10.44
N PHE A 137 -0.98 -18.31 9.56
CA PHE A 137 -1.86 -18.48 8.41
C PHE A 137 -3.34 -18.53 8.83
N ILE A 138 -4.18 -17.81 8.08
CA ILE A 138 -5.64 -17.77 8.24
C ILE A 138 -6.28 -18.54 7.09
N LYS A 139 -6.10 -18.05 5.85
CA LYS A 139 -6.75 -18.57 4.65
C LYS A 139 -5.98 -18.16 3.39
N ILE A 140 -6.32 -18.79 2.27
CA ILE A 140 -6.02 -18.25 0.93
C ILE A 140 -6.98 -17.07 0.72
N GLY A 141 -6.48 -15.98 0.13
CA GLY A 141 -7.27 -14.82 -0.26
C GLY A 141 -8.35 -15.18 -1.28
N ASP A 142 -9.33 -14.28 -1.42
CA ASP A 142 -10.43 -14.44 -2.38
C ASP A 142 -10.11 -13.73 -3.70
#